data_AF-B3U1N3-F1
#
_entry.id   AF-B3U1N3-F1
#
_cell.length_a   1.000
_cell.length_b   1.000
_cell.length_c   1.000
_cell.angle_alpha   90.00
_cell.angle_beta   90.00
_cell.angle_gamma   90.00
#
_symmetry.space_group_name_H-M   'P 1'
#
loop_
_entity.id
_entity.type
_entity.pdbx_description
1 polymer ?
#
loop_
_entity_poly.entity_id
_entity_poly.type
_entity_poly.pdbx_seq_one_letter_code
_entity_poly.pdbx_strand_id
1 'polypeptide(L)'
;VEHYTCIVDLLGRAGRLHEAVDIIEALVESNPTVWMPLLGACKVHSNVEMGERVAKLVLESDPENDACHVLLSNIYAAAGQWDSSANIQHQRLERGLKKQPGHTWIEVDNEVHSFTADDQEHPQKDEIIAELERLNGKMKEAGYVPDLNCVLHNVDEGEKVFQLSHHSEKLAIAFGLINTPPSTPLRIF
;
A
#
# COMPACT_ATOMS: atom_id res chain seq x y z
N VAL A 1 13.63 -17.45 10.96
CA VAL A 1 12.30 -17.03 10.45
C VAL A 1 12.45 -15.86 9.47
N GLU A 2 13.15 -14.78 9.82
CA GLU A 2 13.31 -13.60 8.95
C GLU A 2 13.85 -13.89 7.53
N HIS A 3 14.87 -14.75 7.39
CA HIS A 3 15.40 -15.12 6.06
C HIS A 3 14.35 -15.81 5.16
N TYR A 4 13.43 -16.59 5.73
CA TYR A 4 12.37 -17.26 4.97
C TYR A 4 11.31 -16.26 4.54
N THR A 5 10.93 -15.32 5.41
CA THR A 5 10.04 -14.21 5.06
C THR A 5 10.60 -13.42 3.86
N CYS A 6 11.91 -13.16 3.83
CA CYS A 6 12.56 -12.52 2.68
C CYS A 6 12.51 -13.38 1.41
N ILE A 7 12.77 -14.69 1.51
CA ILE A 7 12.70 -15.61 0.36
C ILE A 7 11.27 -15.67 -0.21
N VAL A 8 10.27 -15.78 0.67
CA VAL A 8 8.86 -15.78 0.30
C VAL A 8 8.46 -14.46 -0.35
N ASP A 9 8.89 -13.32 0.19
CA ASP A 9 8.66 -12.00 -0.42
C ASP A 9 9.30 -11.90 -1.81
N LEU A 10 10.54 -12.37 -1.98
CA LEU A 10 11.24 -12.38 -3.27
C LEU A 10 10.52 -13.26 -4.29
N LEU A 11 10.17 -14.49 -3.93
CA LEU A 11 9.43 -15.42 -4.80
C LEU A 11 8.05 -14.85 -5.15
N GLY A 12 7.37 -14.27 -4.16
CA GLY A 12 6.08 -13.63 -4.30
C GLY A 12 6.11 -12.47 -5.30
N ARG A 13 7.06 -11.55 -5.16
CA ARG A 13 7.26 -10.44 -6.12
C ARG A 13 7.59 -10.94 -7.53
N ALA A 14 8.29 -12.06 -7.65
CA ALA A 14 8.58 -12.70 -8.93
C ALA A 14 7.39 -13.49 -9.53
N GLY A 15 6.24 -13.56 -8.85
CA GLY A 15 5.06 -14.32 -9.31
C GLY A 15 5.17 -15.84 -9.10
N ARG A 16 6.21 -16.30 -8.40
CA ARG A 16 6.48 -17.72 -8.12
C ARG A 16 5.75 -18.18 -6.87
N LEU A 17 4.43 -17.98 -6.85
CA LEU A 17 3.60 -18.15 -5.66
C LEU A 17 3.59 -19.59 -5.13
N HIS A 18 3.53 -20.59 -6.02
CA HIS A 18 3.57 -22.00 -5.61
C HIS A 18 4.90 -22.37 -4.95
N GLU A 19 6.02 -21.88 -5.47
CA GLU A 19 7.32 -22.12 -4.86
C GLU A 19 7.45 -21.43 -3.50
N ALA A 20 6.83 -20.27 -3.35
CA ALA A 20 6.73 -19.61 -2.04
C ALA A 20 5.94 -20.48 -1.05
N VAL A 21 4.85 -21.13 -1.48
CA VAL A 21 4.11 -22.11 -0.66
C VAL A 21 5.00 -23.29 -0.28
N ASP A 22 5.68 -23.90 -1.25
CA ASP A 22 6.55 -25.07 -1.03
C ASP A 22 7.64 -24.77 0.02
N ILE A 23 8.22 -23.56 -0.02
CA ILE A 23 9.20 -23.10 0.98
C ILE A 23 8.57 -22.98 2.37
N ILE A 24 7.35 -22.47 2.47
CA ILE A 24 6.68 -22.32 3.77
C ILE A 24 6.28 -23.68 4.34
N GLU A 25 5.72 -24.57 3.52
CA GLU A 25 5.29 -25.92 3.93
C GLU A 25 6.48 -26.82 4.32
N ALA A 26 7.67 -26.57 3.76
CA ALA A 26 8.90 -27.23 4.18
C ALA A 26 9.40 -26.81 5.59
N LEU A 27 8.84 -25.75 6.18
CA LEU A 27 9.16 -25.33 7.55
C LEU A 27 8.37 -26.16 8.56
N VAL A 28 9.10 -26.95 9.36
CA VAL A 28 8.55 -27.86 10.39
C VAL A 28 7.65 -27.12 11.42
N GLU A 29 7.94 -25.85 11.70
CA GLU A 29 7.09 -24.94 12.46
C GLU A 29 6.97 -23.60 11.73
N SER A 30 6.00 -23.48 10.82
CA SER A 30 5.76 -22.20 10.14
C SER A 30 5.06 -21.24 11.10
N ASN A 31 5.72 -20.15 11.48
CA ASN A 31 5.05 -19.03 12.14
C ASN A 31 4.03 -18.41 11.16
N PRO A 32 2.77 -18.14 11.57
CA PRO A 32 1.75 -17.47 10.76
C PRO A 32 2.25 -16.21 10.03
N THR A 33 3.23 -15.49 10.59
CA THR A 33 3.83 -14.31 9.97
C THR A 33 4.51 -14.58 8.62
N VAL A 34 5.01 -15.81 8.37
CA VAL A 34 5.69 -16.15 7.10
C VAL A 34 4.69 -16.24 5.93
N TRP A 35 3.40 -16.42 6.22
CA TRP A 35 2.33 -16.41 5.22
C TRP A 35 1.94 -15.00 4.77
N MET A 36 2.24 -13.96 5.55
CA MET A 36 1.84 -12.58 5.26
C MET A 36 2.46 -11.99 3.98
N PRO A 37 3.77 -12.15 3.69
CA PRO A 37 4.34 -11.73 2.41
C PRO A 37 3.72 -12.46 1.22
N LEU A 38 3.38 -13.74 1.36
CA LEU A 38 2.68 -14.49 0.31
C LEU A 38 1.28 -13.92 0.05
N LEU A 39 0.54 -13.56 1.11
CA LEU A 39 -0.75 -12.89 0.98
C LEU A 39 -0.61 -11.54 0.25
N GLY A 40 0.43 -10.77 0.57
CA GLY A 40 0.79 -9.54 -0.16
C GLY A 40 1.09 -9.79 -1.64
N ALA A 41 1.77 -10.89 -1.97
CA ALA A 41 2.02 -11.27 -3.35
C ALA A 41 0.73 -11.69 -4.09
N CYS A 42 -0.20 -12.38 -3.42
CA CYS A 42 -1.51 -12.71 -4.00
C CYS A 42 -2.28 -11.45 -4.42
N LYS A 43 -2.13 -10.34 -3.68
CA LYS A 43 -2.68 -9.03 -4.06
C LYS A 43 -2.07 -8.49 -5.36
N VAL A 44 -0.75 -8.58 -5.49
CA VAL A 44 -0.02 -8.06 -6.67
C VAL A 44 -0.38 -8.84 -7.93
N HIS A 45 -0.59 -10.16 -7.80
CA HIS A 45 -0.88 -11.05 -8.93
C HIS A 45 -2.37 -11.38 -9.09
N SER A 46 -3.26 -10.68 -8.37
CA SER A 46 -4.71 -10.91 -8.34
C SER A 46 -5.12 -12.39 -8.16
N ASN A 47 -4.37 -13.15 -7.38
CA ASN A 47 -4.64 -14.57 -7.12
C ASN A 47 -5.58 -14.72 -5.91
N VAL A 48 -6.89 -14.64 -6.18
CA VAL A 48 -7.94 -14.70 -5.14
C VAL A 48 -7.95 -16.03 -4.41
N GLU A 49 -7.91 -17.15 -5.14
CA GLU A 49 -8.00 -18.51 -4.56
C GLU A 49 -6.87 -18.77 -3.55
N MET A 50 -5.63 -18.47 -3.93
CA MET A 50 -4.50 -18.61 -3.00
C MET A 50 -4.60 -17.60 -1.86
N GLY A 51 -5.01 -16.36 -2.15
CA GLY A 51 -5.22 -15.33 -1.14
C GLY A 51 -6.20 -15.75 -0.05
N GLU A 52 -7.35 -16.32 -0.41
CA GLU A 52 -8.35 -16.83 0.54
C GLU A 52 -7.80 -17.98 1.40
N ARG A 53 -7.11 -18.94 0.77
CA ARG A 53 -6.48 -20.06 1.50
C ARG A 53 -5.46 -19.57 2.51
N VAL A 54 -4.59 -18.65 2.10
CA VAL A 54 -3.54 -18.09 2.96
C VAL A 54 -4.15 -17.24 4.08
N ALA A 55 -5.12 -16.37 3.77
CA ALA A 55 -5.79 -15.56 4.77
C ALA A 55 -6.51 -16.40 5.83
N LYS A 56 -7.15 -17.50 5.41
CA LYS A 56 -7.78 -18.45 6.34
C LYS A 56 -6.77 -19.02 7.33
N LEU A 57 -5.60 -19.47 6.87
CA LEU A 57 -4.55 -20.01 7.74
C LEU A 57 -4.06 -18.98 8.77
N VAL A 58 -3.87 -17.72 8.35
CA VAL A 58 -3.44 -16.65 9.25
C VAL A 58 -4.53 -16.34 10.28
N LEU A 59 -5.78 -16.17 9.84
CA LEU A 59 -6.91 -15.80 10.70
C LEU A 59 -7.38 -16.93 11.63
N GLU A 60 -7.11 -18.20 11.30
CA GLU A 60 -7.31 -19.32 12.23
C GLU A 60 -6.38 -19.23 13.44
N SER A 61 -5.16 -18.71 13.25
CA SER A 61 -4.19 -18.50 14.34
C SER A 61 -4.33 -17.14 15.03
N ASP A 62 -4.68 -16.09 14.29
CA ASP A 62 -4.81 -14.72 14.77
C ASP A 62 -6.03 -14.04 14.12
N PRO A 63 -7.25 -14.25 14.68
CA PRO A 63 -8.49 -13.75 14.09
C PRO A 63 -8.60 -12.22 14.02
N GLU A 64 -7.80 -11.50 14.81
CA GLU A 64 -7.80 -10.04 14.93
C GLU A 64 -6.70 -9.38 14.09
N ASN A 65 -5.99 -10.15 13.25
CA ASN A 65 -4.94 -9.65 12.40
C ASN A 65 -5.46 -8.65 11.36
N ASP A 66 -5.39 -7.34 11.69
CA ASP A 66 -5.92 -6.28 10.82
C ASP A 66 -5.24 -6.26 9.44
N ALA A 67 -3.94 -6.50 9.39
CA ALA A 67 -3.17 -6.52 8.15
C ALA A 67 -3.65 -7.63 7.22
N CYS A 68 -3.98 -8.82 7.75
CA CYS A 68 -4.52 -9.93 6.97
C CYS A 68 -5.88 -9.58 6.35
N HIS A 69 -6.79 -9.00 7.15
CA HIS A 69 -8.09 -8.56 6.62
C HIS A 69 -7.95 -7.46 5.57
N VAL A 70 -7.06 -6.48 5.77
CA VAL A 70 -6.78 -5.44 4.78
C VAL A 70 -6.26 -6.06 3.48
N LEU A 71 -5.31 -6.99 3.55
CA LEU A 71 -4.75 -7.63 2.36
C LEU A 71 -5.80 -8.49 1.63
N LEU A 72 -6.65 -9.23 2.36
CA LEU A 72 -7.73 -10.00 1.74
C LEU A 72 -8.75 -9.10 1.04
N SER A 73 -9.16 -8.00 1.69
CA SER A 73 -10.03 -7.00 1.07
C SER A 73 -9.41 -6.42 -0.20
N ASN A 74 -8.10 -6.13 -0.16
CA ASN A 74 -7.35 -5.60 -1.29
C ASN A 74 -7.21 -6.61 -2.44
N ILE A 75 -7.08 -7.91 -2.15
CA ILE A 75 -7.07 -8.98 -3.16
C ILE A 75 -8.40 -9.01 -3.90
N TYR A 76 -9.52 -8.94 -3.17
CA TYR A 76 -10.84 -8.86 -3.79
C TYR A 76 -11.01 -7.60 -4.65
N ALA A 77 -10.60 -6.43 -4.14
CA ALA A 77 -10.64 -5.19 -4.88
C ALA A 77 -9.78 -5.24 -6.17
N ALA A 78 -8.57 -5.81 -6.10
CA ALA A 78 -7.69 -5.98 -7.25
C ALA A 78 -8.27 -6.93 -8.32
N ALA A 79 -9.14 -7.86 -7.92
CA ALA A 79 -9.89 -8.75 -8.82
C ALA A 79 -11.24 -8.17 -9.28
N GLY A 80 -11.59 -6.94 -8.90
CA GLY A 80 -12.87 -6.30 -9.20
C GLY A 80 -14.06 -6.87 -8.42
N GLN A 81 -13.81 -7.67 -7.37
CA GLN A 81 -14.82 -8.26 -6.50
C GLN A 81 -15.19 -7.30 -5.36
N TRP A 82 -15.83 -6.19 -5.71
CA TRP A 82 -16.11 -5.08 -4.79
C TRP A 82 -17.01 -5.48 -3.62
N ASP A 83 -18.01 -6.33 -3.85
CA ASP A 83 -18.91 -6.81 -2.79
C ASP A 83 -18.16 -7.64 -1.73
N SER A 84 -17.23 -8.50 -2.16
CA SER A 84 -16.37 -9.29 -1.27
C SER A 84 -15.44 -8.39 -0.45
N SER A 85 -14.84 -7.38 -1.08
CA SER A 85 -14.00 -6.38 -0.41
C SER A 85 -14.78 -5.58 0.64
N ALA A 86 -16.00 -5.13 0.30
CA ALA A 86 -16.90 -4.43 1.22
C ALA A 86 -17.34 -5.31 2.39
N ASN A 87 -17.61 -6.60 2.17
CA ASN A 87 -17.93 -7.54 3.23
C ASN A 87 -16.77 -7.73 4.22
N ILE A 88 -15.53 -7.86 3.74
CA ILE A 88 -14.36 -7.93 4.63
C ILE A 88 -14.21 -6.62 5.42
N GLN A 89 -14.41 -5.47 4.78
CA GLN A 89 -14.37 -4.17 5.45
C GLN A 89 -15.43 -4.06 6.56
N HIS A 90 -16.65 -4.54 6.31
CA HIS A 90 -17.71 -4.57 7.31
C HIS A 90 -17.32 -5.43 8.51
N GLN A 91 -16.82 -6.65 8.28
CA GLN A 91 -16.38 -7.56 9.34
C GLN A 91 -15.25 -6.97 10.19
N ARG A 92 -14.30 -6.26 9.57
CA ARG A 92 -13.24 -5.54 10.30
C ARG A 92 -13.82 -4.48 11.24
N LEU A 93 -14.74 -3.66 10.73
CA LEU A 93 -15.36 -2.59 11.52
C LEU A 93 -16.23 -3.13 12.65
N GLU A 94 -17.00 -4.19 12.44
CA GLU A 94 -17.79 -4.86 13.49
C GLU A 94 -16.91 -5.39 14.63
N ARG A 95 -15.69 -5.82 14.31
CA ARG A 95 -14.69 -6.26 15.29
C ARG A 95 -13.92 -5.10 15.94
N GLY A 96 -14.19 -3.86 15.54
CA GLY A 96 -13.46 -2.68 16.04
C GLY A 96 -12.03 -2.54 15.49
N LEU A 97 -11.67 -3.30 14.45
CA LEU A 97 -10.36 -3.23 13.82
C LEU A 97 -10.26 -1.95 12.99
N LYS A 98 -9.41 -1.02 13.43
CA LYS A 98 -9.14 0.24 12.72
C LYS A 98 -7.74 0.21 12.15
N LYS A 99 -7.63 0.43 10.84
CA LYS A 99 -6.34 0.66 10.18
C LYS A 99 -5.78 1.99 10.68
N GLN A 100 -4.53 1.99 11.16
CA GLN A 100 -3.79 3.22 11.34
C GLN A 100 -3.40 3.77 9.97
N PRO A 101 -3.69 5.05 9.66
CA PRO A 101 -3.26 5.65 8.41
C PRO A 101 -1.73 5.60 8.30
N GLY A 102 -1.24 5.43 7.07
CA GLY A 102 0.18 5.59 6.79
C GLY A 102 0.54 7.07 6.90
N HIS A 103 1.69 7.34 7.50
CA HIS A 103 2.27 8.67 7.55
C HIS A 103 3.56 8.67 6.75
N THR A 104 3.77 9.73 5.99
CA THR A 104 5.07 10.01 5.39
C THR A 104 5.68 11.22 6.07
N TRP A 105 6.97 11.14 6.38
CA TRP A 105 7.68 12.19 7.09
C TRP A 105 8.82 12.74 6.23
N ILE A 106 9.05 14.04 6.35
CA ILE A 106 10.19 14.74 5.76
C ILE A 106 10.78 15.72 6.77
N GLU A 107 12.09 15.84 6.77
CA GLU A 107 12.82 16.83 7.57
C GLU A 107 13.30 17.96 6.65
N VAL A 108 12.86 19.19 6.94
CA VAL A 108 13.29 20.42 6.26
C VAL A 108 13.61 21.45 7.33
N ASP A 109 14.76 22.12 7.22
CA ASP A 109 15.22 23.13 8.18
C ASP A 109 15.20 22.67 9.66
N ASN A 110 15.54 21.39 9.90
CA ASN A 110 15.48 20.70 11.21
C ASN A 110 14.07 20.60 11.82
N GLU A 111 13.02 20.84 11.03
CA GLU A 111 11.64 20.60 11.41
C GLU A 111 11.09 19.36 10.69
N VAL A 112 10.32 18.57 11.42
CA VAL A 112 9.73 17.33 10.92
C VAL A 112 8.28 17.61 10.52
N HIS A 113 7.98 17.37 9.25
CA HIS A 113 6.64 17.50 8.67
C HIS A 113 6.07 16.10 8.38
N SER A 114 4.83 15.87 8.80
CA SER A 114 4.08 14.63 8.53
C SER A 114 2.99 14.91 7.51
N PHE A 115 2.81 13.99 6.58
CA PHE A 115 1.71 13.98 5.63
C PHE A 115 0.96 12.66 5.74
N THR A 116 -0.36 12.73 5.70
CA THR A 116 -1.23 11.58 5.44
C THR A 116 -1.76 11.64 4.01
N ALA A 117 -2.28 10.52 3.50
CA ALA A 117 -3.06 10.58 2.26
C ALA A 117 -4.21 11.59 2.44
N ASP A 118 -4.40 12.45 1.44
CA ASP A 118 -5.39 13.54 1.43
C ASP A 118 -5.26 14.58 2.56
N ASP A 119 -4.06 14.79 3.10
CA ASP A 119 -3.81 15.81 4.14
C ASP A 119 -4.33 17.20 3.73
N GLN A 120 -5.27 17.73 4.51
CA GLN A 120 -5.89 19.05 4.32
C GLN A 120 -5.46 20.08 5.36
N GLU A 121 -4.66 19.69 6.36
CA GLU A 121 -4.38 20.49 7.54
C GLU A 121 -3.04 21.22 7.45
N HIS A 122 -2.18 20.87 6.48
CA HIS A 122 -0.88 21.51 6.32
C HIS A 122 -1.01 23.02 5.98
N PRO A 123 -0.28 23.93 6.68
CA PRO A 123 -0.37 25.38 6.44
C PRO A 123 -0.06 25.82 5.00
N GLN A 124 0.82 25.08 4.32
CA GLN A 124 1.24 25.33 2.92
C GLN A 124 0.54 24.41 1.90
N LYS A 125 -0.65 23.88 2.21
CA LYS A 125 -1.32 22.88 1.35
C LYS A 125 -1.50 23.37 -0.09
N ASP A 126 -1.84 24.65 -0.28
CA ASP A 126 -2.15 25.19 -1.60
C ASP A 126 -0.88 25.26 -2.46
N GLU A 127 0.28 25.64 -1.87
CA GLU A 127 1.56 25.62 -2.57
C GLU A 127 2.03 24.20 -2.90
N ILE A 128 1.83 23.26 -1.98
CA ILE A 128 2.19 21.84 -2.19
C ILE A 128 1.36 21.24 -3.34
N ILE A 129 0.05 21.47 -3.34
CA ILE A 129 -0.85 20.98 -4.40
C ILE A 129 -0.47 21.62 -5.74
N ALA A 130 -0.21 22.92 -5.79
CA ALA A 130 0.21 23.58 -7.02
C ALA A 130 1.53 23.01 -7.57
N GLU A 131 2.50 22.72 -6.71
CA GLU A 131 3.76 22.09 -7.14
C GLU A 131 3.52 20.66 -7.64
N LEU A 132 2.64 19.89 -7.01
CA LEU A 132 2.24 18.56 -7.49
C LEU A 132 1.59 18.61 -8.86
N GLU A 133 0.65 19.52 -9.09
CA GLU A 133 0.03 19.72 -10.40
C GLU A 133 1.08 20.04 -11.46
N ARG A 134 2.04 20.91 -11.14
CA ARG A 134 3.16 21.27 -12.02
C ARG A 134 4.04 20.06 -12.35
N LEU A 135 4.36 19.22 -11.36
CA LEU A 135 5.16 18.01 -11.54
C LEU A 135 4.40 16.95 -12.33
N ASN A 136 3.12 16.73 -12.04
CA ASN A 136 2.26 15.80 -12.76
C ASN A 136 2.11 16.20 -14.24
N GLY A 137 2.01 17.51 -14.54
CA GLY A 137 2.04 18.02 -15.91
C GLY A 137 3.32 17.62 -16.65
N LYS A 138 4.49 17.87 -16.03
CA LYS A 138 5.79 17.48 -16.61
C LYS A 138 5.94 15.96 -16.79
N MET A 139 5.46 15.17 -15.83
CA MET A 139 5.50 13.71 -15.94
C MET A 139 4.64 13.22 -17.11
N LYS A 140 3.44 13.79 -17.29
CA LYS A 140 2.57 13.48 -18.43
C LYS A 140 3.22 13.84 -19.77
N GLU A 141 3.84 15.02 -19.86
CA GLU A 141 4.60 15.43 -21.05
C GLU A 141 5.78 14.49 -21.36
N ALA A 142 6.40 13.93 -20.33
CA ALA A 142 7.44 12.91 -20.45
C ALA A 142 6.91 11.50 -20.78
N GLY A 143 5.58 11.32 -20.93
CA GLY A 143 4.94 10.06 -21.29
C GLY A 143 4.62 9.13 -20.11
N TYR A 144 4.65 9.63 -18.87
CA TYR A 144 4.22 8.85 -17.72
C TYR A 144 2.72 8.56 -17.78
N VAL A 145 2.36 7.28 -17.60
CA VAL A 145 0.98 6.81 -17.47
C VAL A 145 0.82 6.21 -16.07
N PRO A 146 -0.09 6.73 -15.22
CA PRO A 146 -0.32 6.18 -13.89
C PRO A 146 -0.94 4.78 -13.96
N ASP A 147 -0.48 3.86 -13.11
CA ASP A 147 -1.11 2.56 -12.94
C ASP A 147 -2.33 2.67 -12.01
N LEU A 148 -3.52 2.70 -12.60
CA LEU A 148 -4.77 2.84 -11.86
C LEU A 148 -5.13 1.59 -11.04
N ASN A 149 -4.49 0.44 -11.30
CA ASN A 149 -4.71 -0.78 -10.52
C ASN A 149 -4.15 -0.66 -9.09
N CYS A 150 -3.29 0.33 -8.82
CA CYS A 150 -2.83 0.64 -7.48
C CYS A 150 -3.93 1.23 -6.58
N VAL A 151 -5.02 1.76 -7.15
CA VAL A 151 -6.15 2.30 -6.39
C VAL A 151 -7.24 1.24 -6.24
N LEU A 152 -7.35 0.72 -5.02
CA LEU A 152 -8.24 -0.38 -4.64
C LEU A 152 -9.61 0.12 -4.12
N HIS A 153 -10.06 1.24 -4.68
CA HIS A 153 -11.37 1.83 -4.40
C HIS A 153 -12.25 1.80 -5.65
N ASN A 154 -13.54 1.52 -5.45
CA ASN A 154 -14.53 1.53 -6.51
C ASN A 154 -14.98 2.97 -6.83
N VAL A 155 -14.09 3.72 -7.48
CA VAL A 155 -14.28 5.11 -7.92
C VAL A 155 -13.91 5.23 -9.39
N ASP A 156 -14.32 6.33 -10.03
CA ASP A 156 -14.01 6.57 -11.44
C ASP A 156 -12.51 6.78 -11.69
N GLU A 157 -12.08 6.63 -12.93
CA GLU A 157 -10.66 6.75 -13.30
C GLU A 157 -10.07 8.13 -12.97
N GLY A 158 -10.86 9.20 -13.06
CA GLY A 158 -10.41 10.55 -12.72
C GLY A 158 -10.08 10.66 -11.24
N GLU A 159 -10.94 10.13 -10.38
CA GLU A 159 -10.72 10.04 -8.94
C GLU A 159 -9.53 9.13 -8.59
N LYS A 160 -9.33 8.02 -9.30
CA LYS A 160 -8.12 7.17 -9.13
C LYS A 160 -6.84 7.94 -9.46
N VAL A 161 -6.83 8.69 -10.57
CA VAL A 161 -5.68 9.54 -10.94
C VAL A 161 -5.44 10.61 -9.87
N PHE A 162 -6.49 11.20 -9.33
CA PHE A 162 -6.41 12.19 -8.27
C PHE A 162 -5.76 11.60 -7.01
N GLN A 163 -6.27 10.48 -6.49
CA GLN A 163 -5.71 9.80 -5.31
C GLN A 163 -4.25 9.40 -5.51
N LEU A 164 -3.90 8.86 -6.69
CA LEU A 164 -2.51 8.53 -7.00
C LEU A 164 -1.59 9.75 -7.01
N SER A 165 -2.13 10.92 -7.33
CA SER A 165 -1.37 12.18 -7.39
C SER A 165 -1.18 12.81 -6.01
N HIS A 166 -2.05 12.51 -5.05
CA HIS A 166 -2.09 13.08 -3.70
C HIS A 166 -1.64 12.10 -2.60
N HIS A 167 -0.89 11.06 -2.97
CA HIS A 167 -0.23 10.19 -1.98
C HIS A 167 0.72 10.99 -1.07
N SER A 168 0.81 10.59 0.20
CA SER A 168 1.56 11.29 1.24
C SER A 168 3.05 11.47 0.89
N GLU A 169 3.66 10.51 0.20
CA GLU A 169 5.04 10.63 -0.27
C GLU A 169 5.21 11.71 -1.34
N LYS A 170 4.22 11.86 -2.22
CA LYS A 170 4.25 12.91 -3.24
C LYS A 170 4.05 14.28 -2.60
N LEU A 171 3.13 14.39 -1.64
CA LEU A 171 2.94 15.61 -0.84
C LEU A 171 4.26 16.01 -0.16
N ALA A 172 4.93 15.07 0.49
CA ALA A 172 6.21 15.30 1.16
C ALA A 172 7.32 15.73 0.20
N ILE A 173 7.42 15.09 -0.98
CA ILE A 173 8.39 15.47 -2.02
C ILE A 173 8.12 16.89 -2.52
N ALA A 174 6.86 17.23 -2.83
CA ALA A 174 6.49 18.57 -3.28
C ALA A 174 6.80 19.62 -2.23
N PHE A 175 6.46 19.36 -0.95
CA PHE A 175 6.84 20.21 0.18
C PHE A 175 8.37 20.41 0.27
N GLY A 176 9.15 19.33 0.14
CA GLY A 176 10.60 19.42 0.14
C GLY A 176 11.15 20.24 -1.03
N LEU A 177 10.55 20.14 -2.21
CA LEU A 177 10.99 20.89 -3.40
C LEU A 177 10.71 22.40 -3.30
N ILE A 178 9.59 22.81 -2.69
CA ILE A 178 9.26 24.23 -2.54
C ILE A 178 10.05 24.89 -1.39
N ASN A 179 10.44 24.13 -0.37
CA ASN A 179 11.09 24.66 0.83
C ASN A 179 12.61 24.41 0.90
N THR A 180 13.22 23.81 -0.13
CA THR A 180 14.69 23.58 -0.13
C THR A 180 15.37 24.14 -1.38
N PRO A 181 16.66 24.56 -1.28
CA PRO A 181 17.43 24.97 -2.46
C PRO A 181 17.59 23.84 -3.48
N PRO A 182 17.76 24.16 -4.78
CA PRO A 182 18.06 23.17 -5.80
C PRO A 182 19.26 22.28 -5.43
N SER A 183 19.16 20.99 -5.73
CA SER A 183 20.16 19.96 -5.41
C SER A 183 20.28 19.61 -3.91
N THR A 184 19.37 20.08 -3.06
CA THR A 184 19.27 19.60 -1.68
C THR A 184 18.77 18.15 -1.65
N PRO A 185 19.47 17.22 -1.00
CA PRO A 185 18.96 15.86 -0.82
C PRO A 185 17.72 15.86 0.08
N LEU A 186 16.61 15.31 -0.42
CA LEU A 186 15.39 15.09 0.36
C LEU A 186 15.40 13.68 0.95
N ARG A 187 15.04 13.56 2.23
CA ARG A 187 14.87 12.27 2.90
C ARG A 187 13.39 12.08 3.26
N ILE A 188 12.80 11.04 2.71
CA ILE A 188 11.39 10.67 2.91
C ILE A 188 11.38 9.38 3.74
N PHE A 189 10.61 9.36 4.82
CA PHE A 189 10.48 8.22 5.74
C PHE A 189 9.05 7.71 5.81
#